data_AF-A0A3A6MZM0-F1
#
_entry.id   AF-A0A3A6MZM0-F1
#
_cell.length_a   1.000
_cell.length_b   1.000
_cell.length_c   1.000
_cell.angle_alpha   90.00
_cell.angle_beta   90.00
_cell.angle_gamma   90.00
#
_symmetry.space_group_name_H-M   'P 1'
#
loop_
_entity.id
_entity.type
_entity.pdbx_description
1 polymer ?
#
loop_
_entity_poly.entity_id
_entity_poly.type
_entity_poly.pdbx_seq_one_letter_code
_entity_poly.pdbx_strand_id
1 'polypeptide(L)'
;MINPTTINKLHEMRLAAMAEAFYNQMEDETYKELSFEERVGIMVDREGPQAMDVLELIEARYQNASTIFCTQFSKKRWHEKIGEDTLADAILDRIVHGSHTIFIDGRISMRERNGLLGESKPGF
;
A
#
# COMPACT_ATOMS: atom_id res chain seq x y z
N MET A 1 5.65 2.25 27.54
CA MET A 1 5.33 0.87 27.10
C MET A 1 4.39 0.98 25.91
N ILE A 2 4.82 0.51 24.73
CA ILE A 2 3.91 0.31 23.58
C ILE A 2 2.85 -0.68 24.05
N ASN A 3 1.56 -0.38 23.87
CA ASN A 3 0.50 -1.36 24.09
C ASN A 3 0.29 -2.12 22.78
N PRO A 4 0.99 -3.26 22.54
CA PRO A 4 0.89 -4.00 21.28
C PRO A 4 -0.56 -4.40 20.98
N THR A 5 -1.41 -4.48 22.01
CA THR A 5 -2.83 -4.79 21.89
C THR A 5 -3.59 -3.76 21.04
N THR A 6 -3.30 -2.46 21.18
CA THR A 6 -4.04 -1.41 20.46
C THR A 6 -3.71 -1.42 18.97
N ILE A 7 -2.42 -1.48 18.61
CA ILE A 7 -1.97 -1.53 17.21
C ILE A 7 -2.50 -2.79 16.52
N ASN A 8 -2.39 -3.95 17.19
CA ASN A 8 -2.93 -5.21 16.66
C ASN A 8 -4.46 -5.12 16.46
N LYS A 9 -5.18 -4.50 17.39
CA LYS A 9 -6.64 -4.31 17.27
C LYS A 9 -7.01 -3.41 16.09
N LEU A 10 -6.26 -2.33 15.88
CA LEU A 10 -6.46 -1.45 14.72
C LEU A 10 -6.26 -2.20 13.40
N HIS A 11 -5.21 -3.02 13.30
CA HIS A 11 -5.01 -3.89 12.13
C HIS A 11 -6.14 -4.92 11.94
N GLU A 12 -6.63 -5.55 13.01
CA GLU A 12 -7.80 -6.44 12.95
C GLU A 12 -9.05 -5.72 12.44
N MET A 13 -9.23 -4.45 12.83
CA MET A 13 -10.33 -3.58 12.37
C MET A 13 -10.11 -3.01 10.96
N ARG A 14 -9.01 -3.37 10.29
CA ARG A 14 -8.58 -2.84 8.97
C ARG A 14 -8.24 -1.35 8.97
N LEU A 15 -7.95 -0.77 10.14
CA LEU A 15 -7.50 0.60 10.31
C LEU A 15 -5.96 0.66 10.33
N ALA A 16 -5.34 0.25 9.22
CA ALA A 16 -3.89 0.11 9.14
C ALA A 16 -3.15 1.45 9.12
N ALA A 17 -3.69 2.48 8.48
CA ALA A 17 -3.08 3.79 8.39
C ALA A 17 -3.17 4.57 9.72
N MET A 18 -4.25 4.39 10.46
CA MET A 18 -4.43 4.87 11.84
C MET A 18 -3.50 4.13 12.79
N ALA A 19 -3.28 2.82 12.61
CA ALA A 19 -2.29 2.07 13.39
C ALA A 19 -0.87 2.63 13.19
N GLU A 20 -0.51 2.94 11.95
CA GLU A 20 0.77 3.56 11.61
C GLU A 20 0.88 5.01 12.13
N ALA A 21 -0.17 5.82 11.98
CA ALA A 21 -0.22 7.17 12.54
C ALA A 21 -0.09 7.15 14.07
N PHE A 22 -0.76 6.22 14.74
CA PHE A 22 -0.66 6.03 16.19
C PHE A 22 0.77 5.66 16.60
N TYR A 23 1.41 4.74 15.87
CA TYR A 23 2.81 4.38 16.12
C TYR A 23 3.76 5.57 15.96
N ASN A 24 3.63 6.34 14.88
CA ASN A 24 4.43 7.54 14.63
C ASN A 24 4.30 8.58 15.75
N GLN A 25 3.09 8.79 16.26
CA GLN A 25 2.83 9.70 17.39
C GLN A 25 3.46 9.23 18.71
N MET A 26 3.74 7.93 18.86
CA MET A 26 4.44 7.39 20.02
C MET A 26 5.96 7.55 19.94
N GLU A 27 6.53 7.54 18.73
CA GLU A 27 7.97 7.70 18.52
C GLU A 27 8.42 9.17 18.51
N ASP A 28 7.60 10.05 17.96
CA ASP A 28 7.94 11.46 17.77
C ASP A 28 7.26 12.35 18.83
N GLU A 29 8.08 13.03 19.65
CA GLU A 29 7.59 13.87 20.74
C GLU A 29 6.94 15.17 20.27
N THR A 30 7.16 15.60 19.02
CA THR A 30 6.57 16.84 18.48
C THR A 30 5.04 16.79 18.48
N TYR A 31 4.44 15.60 18.34
CA TYR A 31 3.00 15.40 18.43
C TYR A 31 2.42 15.69 19.83
N LYS A 32 3.25 15.76 20.88
CA LYS A 32 2.79 16.14 22.23
C LYS A 32 2.39 17.61 22.31
N GLU A 33 2.87 18.46 21.40
CA GLU A 33 2.49 19.88 21.32
C GLU A 33 1.08 20.06 20.77
N LEU A 34 0.57 19.07 20.02
CA LEU A 34 -0.79 19.05 19.51
C LEU A 34 -1.79 18.60 20.58
N SER A 35 -2.99 19.15 20.50
CA SER A 35 -4.13 18.69 21.28
C SER A 35 -4.48 17.23 20.94
N PHE A 36 -5.21 16.57 21.85
CA PHE A 36 -5.71 15.22 21.59
C PHE A 36 -6.58 15.15 20.33
N GLU A 37 -7.43 16.17 20.11
CA GLU A 37 -8.29 16.25 18.93
C GLU A 37 -7.46 16.31 17.64
N GLU A 38 -6.44 17.17 17.58
CA GLU A 38 -5.56 17.30 16.41
C GLU A 38 -4.80 15.99 16.12
N ARG A 39 -4.31 15.33 17.17
CA ARG A 39 -3.65 14.02 17.03
C ARG A 39 -4.59 12.94 16.49
N VAL A 40 -5.84 12.90 16.96
CA VAL A 40 -6.83 11.95 16.46
C VAL A 40 -7.27 12.32 15.04
N GLY A 41 -7.42 13.61 14.74
CA GLY A 41 -7.73 14.11 13.40
C GLY A 41 -6.72 13.59 12.37
N ILE A 42 -5.42 13.73 12.64
CA ILE A 42 -4.35 13.21 11.76
C ILE A 42 -4.50 11.70 11.52
N MET A 43 -4.86 10.91 12.53
CA MET A 43 -5.06 9.47 12.36
C MET A 43 -6.24 9.15 11.45
N VAL A 44 -7.36 9.87 11.62
CA VAL A 44 -8.58 9.69 10.84
C VAL A 44 -8.37 10.12 9.39
N ASP A 45 -7.65 11.23 9.17
CA ASP A 45 -7.34 11.72 7.83
C ASP A 45 -6.48 10.71 7.05
N ARG A 46 -5.54 10.02 7.73
CA ARG A 46 -4.74 8.96 7.10
C ARG A 46 -5.53 7.69 6.76
N GLU A 47 -6.63 7.44 7.46
CA GLU A 47 -7.59 6.39 7.08
C GLU A 47 -8.49 6.78 5.91
N GLY A 48 -8.29 7.97 5.35
CA GLY A 48 -8.87 8.36 4.08
C GLY A 48 -8.68 7.27 3.02
N PRO A 49 -9.63 7.17 2.07
CA PRO A 49 -9.61 6.10 1.09
C PRO A 49 -8.35 6.20 0.22
N GLN A 50 -7.38 5.31 0.42
CA GLN A 50 -6.12 5.32 -0.35
C GLN A 50 -6.35 5.09 -1.85
N ALA A 51 -7.50 4.51 -2.20
CA ALA A 51 -7.98 4.41 -3.58
C ALA A 51 -8.18 5.80 -4.22
N MET A 52 -8.60 6.81 -3.45
CA MET A 52 -8.80 8.17 -3.94
C MET A 52 -7.47 8.82 -4.34
N ASP A 53 -6.42 8.64 -3.54
CA ASP A 53 -5.07 9.13 -3.87
C ASP A 53 -4.56 8.52 -5.18
N VAL A 54 -4.83 7.22 -5.37
CA VAL A 54 -4.50 6.51 -6.61
C VAL A 54 -5.29 7.08 -7.79
N LEU A 55 -6.59 7.33 -7.62
CA LEU A 55 -7.42 7.93 -8.66
C LEU A 55 -6.91 9.32 -9.05
N GLU A 56 -6.63 10.20 -8.09
CA GLU A 56 -6.11 11.55 -8.34
C GLU A 56 -4.80 11.50 -9.16
N LEU A 57 -3.86 10.65 -8.76
CA LEU A 57 -2.60 10.47 -9.49
C LEU A 57 -2.82 9.99 -10.92
N ILE A 58 -3.73 9.03 -11.11
CA ILE A 58 -4.02 8.48 -12.44
C ILE A 58 -4.73 9.51 -13.31
N GLU A 59 -5.67 10.28 -12.76
CA GLU A 59 -6.35 11.35 -13.48
C GLU A 59 -5.38 12.41 -13.98
N ALA A 60 -4.44 12.85 -13.14
CA ALA A 60 -3.42 13.81 -13.55
C ALA A 60 -2.56 13.30 -14.73
N ARG A 61 -2.34 11.98 -14.82
CA ARG A 61 -1.51 11.36 -15.87
C ARG A 61 -2.30 10.87 -17.08
N TYR A 62 -3.60 10.63 -16.93
CA TYR A 62 -4.45 10.05 -17.97
C TYR A 62 -4.42 10.91 -19.23
N GLN A 63 -4.09 10.29 -20.37
CA GLN A 63 -3.90 10.94 -21.67
C GLN A 63 -2.83 12.05 -21.74
N ASN A 64 -2.06 12.27 -20.67
CA ASN A 64 -1.00 13.28 -20.63
C ASN A 64 0.41 12.66 -20.71
N ALA A 65 0.62 11.48 -20.10
CA ALA A 65 1.92 10.82 -20.10
C ALA A 65 1.82 9.30 -19.96
N SER A 66 2.77 8.58 -20.58
CA SER A 66 2.92 7.13 -20.38
C SER A 66 3.23 6.80 -18.93
N THR A 67 2.59 5.78 -18.37
CA THR A 67 2.74 5.37 -16.97
C THR A 67 2.97 3.87 -16.88
N ILE A 68 4.01 3.46 -16.16
CA ILE A 68 4.32 2.04 -15.96
C ILE A 68 3.75 1.63 -14.60
N PHE A 69 2.90 0.60 -14.61
CA PHE A 69 2.35 -0.02 -13.40
C PHE A 69 2.93 -1.42 -13.23
N CYS A 70 3.39 -1.71 -12.02
CA CYS A 70 3.95 -3.01 -11.65
C CYS A 70 3.17 -3.58 -10.47
N THR A 71 2.66 -4.79 -10.60
CA THR A 71 1.88 -5.44 -9.54
C THR A 71 2.01 -6.95 -9.62
N GLN A 72 1.95 -7.58 -8.45
CA GLN A 72 1.92 -9.04 -8.29
C GLN A 72 0.50 -9.61 -8.43
N PHE A 73 -0.52 -8.74 -8.50
CA PHE A 73 -1.91 -9.15 -8.63
C PHE A 73 -2.33 -9.17 -10.11
N SER A 74 -3.11 -10.17 -10.51
CA SER A 74 -3.75 -10.18 -11.82
C SER A 74 -4.82 -9.09 -11.89
N LYS A 75 -5.12 -8.60 -13.11
CA LYS A 75 -6.15 -7.56 -13.34
C LYS A 75 -7.48 -7.87 -12.65
N LYS A 76 -7.89 -9.16 -12.64
CA LYS A 76 -9.12 -9.62 -11.97
C LYS A 76 -9.15 -9.36 -10.46
N ARG A 77 -7.98 -9.32 -9.81
CA ARG A 77 -7.86 -9.08 -8.37
C ARG A 77 -7.68 -7.61 -8.01
N TRP A 78 -7.53 -6.72 -8.98
CA TRP A 78 -7.31 -5.30 -8.67
C TRP A 78 -8.56 -4.67 -8.05
N HIS A 79 -9.75 -5.04 -8.53
CA HIS A 79 -11.01 -4.56 -7.97
C HIS A 79 -11.12 -4.87 -6.47
N GLU A 80 -10.87 -6.13 -6.08
CA GLU A 80 -10.83 -6.57 -4.67
C GLU A 80 -9.78 -5.82 -3.84
N LYS A 81 -8.64 -5.45 -4.45
CA LYS A 81 -7.53 -4.80 -3.74
C LYS A 81 -7.69 -3.30 -3.58
N ILE A 82 -8.35 -2.63 -4.54
CA ILE A 82 -8.67 -1.21 -4.44
C ILE A 82 -9.80 -0.99 -3.43
N GLY A 83 -10.74 -1.95 -3.35
CA GLY A 83 -11.81 -1.93 -2.38
C GLY A 83 -13.10 -1.39 -2.97
N GLU A 84 -13.41 -0.11 -2.71
CA GLU A 84 -14.69 0.51 -3.08
C GLU A 84 -14.96 0.38 -4.58
N ASP A 85 -16.10 -0.23 -4.94
CA ASP A 85 -16.40 -0.69 -6.29
C ASP A 85 -16.38 0.47 -7.31
N THR A 86 -16.90 1.64 -6.94
CA THR A 86 -16.99 2.79 -7.84
C THR A 86 -15.62 3.37 -8.17
N LEU A 87 -14.78 3.59 -7.16
CA LEU A 87 -13.40 4.04 -7.32
C LEU A 87 -12.56 2.99 -8.05
N ALA A 88 -12.75 1.71 -7.73
CA ALA A 88 -12.08 0.62 -8.42
C ALA A 88 -12.36 0.64 -9.92
N ASP A 89 -13.62 0.75 -10.33
CA ASP A 89 -14.00 0.86 -11.74
C ASP A 89 -13.41 2.11 -12.39
N ALA A 90 -13.49 3.27 -11.74
CA ALA A 90 -12.95 4.53 -12.27
C ALA A 90 -11.43 4.47 -12.51
N ILE A 91 -10.69 3.87 -11.57
CA ILE A 91 -9.25 3.65 -11.63
C ILE A 91 -8.90 2.64 -12.74
N LEU A 92 -9.63 1.52 -12.78
CA LEU A 92 -9.38 0.45 -13.73
C LEU A 92 -9.64 0.89 -15.17
N ASP A 93 -10.69 1.68 -15.41
CA ASP A 93 -10.97 2.20 -16.74
C ASP A 93 -9.79 3.03 -17.26
N ARG A 94 -9.21 3.90 -16.41
CA ARG A 94 -8.08 4.77 -16.81
C ARG A 94 -6.75 4.04 -16.97
N ILE A 95 -6.47 3.01 -16.16
CA ILE A 95 -5.22 2.24 -16.29
C ILE A 95 -5.32 1.21 -17.41
N VAL A 96 -6.46 0.50 -17.50
CA VAL A 96 -6.57 -0.67 -18.37
C VAL A 96 -6.87 -0.26 -19.82
N HIS A 97 -7.72 0.76 -20.02
CA HIS A 97 -8.13 1.23 -21.34
C HIS A 97 -6.97 1.92 -22.06
N GLY A 98 -6.17 1.15 -22.80
CA GLY A 98 -4.98 1.62 -23.52
C GLY A 98 -3.64 1.18 -22.96
N SER A 99 -3.62 0.32 -21.93
CA SER A 99 -2.36 -0.27 -21.45
C SER A 99 -1.88 -1.44 -22.30
N HIS A 100 -0.57 -1.53 -22.45
CA HIS A 100 0.09 -2.78 -22.83
C HIS A 100 0.45 -3.58 -21.59
N THR A 101 -0.05 -4.81 -21.52
CA THR A 101 0.18 -5.69 -20.37
C THR A 101 1.27 -6.70 -20.69
N ILE A 102 2.32 -6.70 -19.88
CA ILE A 102 3.41 -7.68 -19.96
C ILE A 102 3.28 -8.58 -18.74
N PHE A 103 3.03 -9.87 -18.97
CA PHE A 103 3.04 -10.87 -17.90
C PHE A 103 4.47 -11.35 -17.67
N ILE A 104 4.95 -11.23 -16.44
CA ILE A 104 6.28 -11.70 -16.05
C ILE A 104 6.08 -12.97 -15.23
N ASP A 105 6.59 -14.09 -15.74
CA ASP A 105 6.60 -15.38 -15.07
C ASP A 105 8.03 -15.85 -14.83
N GLY A 106 8.21 -16.70 -13.83
CA GLY A 106 9.51 -17.24 -13.46
C GLY A 106 9.38 -18.34 -12.42
N ARG A 107 10.07 -19.45 -12.64
CA ARG A 107 10.12 -20.58 -11.68
C ARG A 107 10.84 -20.23 -10.37
N ILE A 108 11.76 -19.26 -10.42
CA ILE A 108 12.56 -18.79 -9.30
C ILE A 108 12.60 -17.26 -9.33
N SER A 109 12.65 -16.64 -8.15
CA SER A 109 12.74 -15.19 -8.05
C SER A 109 14.14 -14.70 -8.43
N MET A 110 14.26 -13.45 -8.91
CA MET A 110 15.59 -12.86 -9.17
C MET A 110 16.40 -12.68 -7.88
N ARG A 111 15.74 -12.57 -6.72
CA ARG A 111 16.39 -12.55 -5.40
C ARG A 111 16.99 -13.90 -5.03
N GLU A 112 16.38 -15.01 -5.42
CA GLU A 112 16.94 -16.35 -5.22
C GLU A 112 18.06 -16.64 -6.22
N ARG A 113 17.86 -16.24 -7.49
CA ARG A 113 18.86 -16.44 -8.55
C ARG A 113 20.16 -15.70 -8.30
N ASN A 114 20.07 -14.45 -7.84
CA ASN A 114 21.21 -13.54 -7.69
C ASN A 114 21.50 -13.15 -6.24
N GLY A 115 20.63 -13.54 -5.30
CA GLY A 115 20.95 -13.46 -3.88
C GLY A 115 22.18 -14.30 -3.67
N LEU A 116 23.18 -13.72 -3.01
CA LEU A 116 24.45 -14.37 -2.68
C LEU A 116 24.15 -15.81 -2.32
N LEU A 117 24.58 -16.74 -3.18
CA LEU A 117 24.45 -18.17 -2.98
C LEU A 117 24.76 -18.40 -1.51
N GLY A 118 23.72 -18.75 -0.73
CA GLY A 118 23.94 -19.19 0.63
C GLY A 118 25.02 -20.24 0.50
N GLU A 119 26.12 -20.05 1.22
CA GLU A 119 27.17 -21.06 1.36
C GLU A 119 26.44 -22.37 1.67
N SER A 120 26.30 -23.22 0.65
CA SER A 120 25.97 -24.61 0.83
C SER A 120 27.21 -25.20 1.49
N LYS A 121 27.31 -25.07 2.81
CA LYS A 121 28.34 -25.77 3.58
C LYS A 121 28.15 -27.26 3.30
N PRO A 122 29.14 -27.93 2.69
CA PRO A 122 29.09 -29.36 2.55
C PRO A 122 29.44 -29.97 3.92
N GLY A 123 28.56 -30.83 4.42
CA GLY A 123 28.83 -31.88 5.41
C GLY A 123 29.57 -31.50 6.70
N PHE A 124 28.85 -31.54 7.82
CA PHE A 124 29.16 -32.38 8.98
C PHE A 124 27.85 -32.75 9.68
#